data_AF-A0A817HDP3-F1
#
_entry.id   AF-A0A817HDP3-F1
#
_cell.length_a   1.000
_cell.length_b   1.000
_cell.length_c   1.000
_cell.angle_alpha   90.00
_cell.angle_beta   90.00
_cell.angle_gamma   90.00
#
_symmetry.space_group_name_H-M   'P 1'
#
loop_
_entity.id
_entity.type
_entity.pdbx_description
1 polymer ?
#
loop_
_entity_poly.entity_id
_entity_poly.type
_entity_poly.pdbx_seq_one_letter_code
_entity_poly.pdbx_strand_id
1 'polypeptide(L)'
;MDSRNSQIRYATVNIDEYIRQHYRSRFLYIYRNVKKFYYRLEAVQLDIQYLKICRSKDIIPSFLCFKTANSDLSSSRVYKDCQRKLLNVEINVKHKKLNELKKMYELSVNQLRELSSPDFFEHLYELSVSKCSGLIDKKRTTLNKKLLSLSPVNSSSHNYNSKFVTNLSSRVLSNEELICLANGLDYSLPAKSINFINVASNVEIFFHRITDVYQHQKKSMNEHKEYEAISESDVRVLNTKELTLANDLSSLTKSFLKRANRGQIQKNKFDFQQQSYRKLLQKLKEDTPIIITRPNKGRGVVLMDKQDYVNKIQSILNDSSKFSSLSEDPTLARENSLKSLLRKLHDQGQTTDQFYYLARPTGSNPGRLYGFSKVHKQPVSLRPVLSSIGTFNYGLGKALTQMLSDLIDNKNMIKDLSSFVKDLHALDDPLSTFKIVSFDVVNLYTNIPVDATINIILKELYEDRPVPPIIERNDLKELLTFAIKKSNFLFDGKIYDQIDGVSMGSPLAPLLAQIFFQEFEKKNLSLFENLGILYWKRYVDDTFVLLNPKFSTEKVCAELSKLHSSVKFTSQEEDAVKHKLSFLNVFIQRQEGIGFQTRYLQKTDLHWTYDKME
;
A
#
# COMPACT_ATOMS: atom_id res chain seq x y z
N MET A 1 30.36 2.04 -51.82
CA MET A 1 31.78 1.91 -51.42
C MET A 1 32.40 3.28 -51.68
N ASP A 2 32.87 4.07 -50.73
CA ASP A 2 33.35 3.77 -49.39
C ASP A 2 32.94 4.86 -48.38
N SER A 3 32.30 4.41 -47.32
CA SER A 3 31.89 5.15 -46.14
C SER A 3 33.04 5.22 -45.12
N ARG A 4 34.07 6.03 -45.39
CA ARG A 4 35.26 6.11 -44.49
C ARG A 4 35.93 7.47 -44.28
N ASN A 5 35.31 8.62 -44.57
CA ASN A 5 36.01 9.91 -44.37
C ASN A 5 35.14 11.08 -43.87
N SER A 6 34.50 10.93 -42.71
CA SER A 6 34.04 12.12 -41.95
C SER A 6 33.93 11.89 -40.43
N GLN A 7 34.72 10.99 -39.86
CA GLN A 7 35.09 11.11 -38.45
C GLN A 7 36.13 12.24 -38.34
N ILE A 8 35.64 13.47 -38.27
CA ILE A 8 36.46 14.62 -37.89
C ILE A 8 37.03 14.32 -36.50
N ARG A 9 38.36 14.18 -36.46
CA ARG A 9 39.16 14.12 -35.25
C ARG A 9 38.93 15.40 -34.43
N TYR A 10 38.01 15.36 -33.47
CA TYR A 10 37.97 16.32 -32.35
C TYR A 10 38.63 15.74 -31.09
N ALA A 11 39.55 14.79 -31.27
CA ALA A 11 40.58 14.53 -30.28
C ALA A 11 41.62 15.65 -30.40
N THR A 12 41.92 16.29 -29.27
CA THR A 12 42.99 17.29 -29.04
C THR A 12 42.81 18.70 -29.59
N VAL A 13 41.63 19.30 -29.44
CA VAL A 13 41.57 20.77 -29.31
C VAL A 13 41.18 21.09 -27.87
N ASN A 14 42.07 21.77 -27.13
CA ASN A 14 41.74 22.26 -25.81
C ASN A 14 40.58 23.25 -25.94
N ILE A 15 39.40 22.92 -25.42
CA ILE A 15 38.21 23.78 -25.56
C ILE A 15 38.45 25.21 -25.06
N ASP A 16 39.32 25.40 -24.06
CA ASP A 16 39.68 26.73 -23.57
C ASP A 16 40.49 27.51 -24.62
N GLU A 17 41.27 26.82 -25.46
CA GLU A 17 42.07 27.36 -26.56
C GLU A 17 41.21 27.63 -27.81
N TYR A 18 40.31 26.71 -28.14
CA TYR A 18 39.29 26.90 -29.18
C TYR A 18 38.43 28.14 -28.90
N ILE A 19 37.91 28.26 -27.68
CA ILE A 19 37.13 29.42 -27.27
C ILE A 19 37.97 30.70 -27.32
N ARG A 20 39.26 30.63 -26.94
CA ARG A 20 40.16 31.79 -26.99
C ARG A 20 40.37 32.28 -28.43
N GLN A 21 40.54 31.37 -29.38
CA GLN A 21 40.80 31.69 -30.78
C GLN A 21 39.55 32.21 -31.50
N HIS A 22 38.36 31.69 -31.17
CA HIS A 22 37.14 31.95 -31.95
C HIS A 22 36.10 32.86 -31.28
N TYR A 23 36.08 32.99 -29.94
CA TYR A 23 34.99 33.66 -29.20
C TYR A 23 35.44 34.80 -28.27
N ARG A 24 36.70 35.27 -28.40
CA ARG A 24 37.32 36.36 -27.62
C ARG A 24 37.48 36.04 -26.12
N SER A 25 38.29 36.84 -25.41
CA SER A 25 38.68 36.61 -24.01
C SER A 25 37.52 36.66 -23.01
N ARG A 26 36.51 37.52 -23.26
CA ARG A 26 35.32 37.66 -22.39
C ARG A 26 34.47 36.39 -22.34
N PHE A 27 34.28 35.71 -23.47
CA PHE A 27 33.51 34.46 -23.51
C PHE A 27 34.22 33.34 -22.74
N LEU A 28 35.54 33.21 -22.91
CA LEU A 28 36.34 32.24 -22.15
C LEU A 28 36.26 32.48 -20.63
N TYR A 29 36.25 33.74 -20.20
CA TYR A 29 36.10 34.11 -18.81
C TYR A 29 34.75 33.64 -18.24
N ILE A 30 33.65 33.87 -18.97
CA ILE A 30 32.30 33.46 -18.56
C ILE A 30 32.21 31.92 -18.49
N TYR A 31 32.72 31.21 -19.50
CA TYR A 31 32.77 29.75 -19.50
C TYR A 31 33.56 29.18 -18.30
N ARG A 32 34.69 29.81 -17.95
CA ARG A 32 35.47 29.43 -16.76
C ARG A 32 34.73 29.70 -15.45
N ASN A 33 33.95 30.78 -15.39
CA ASN A 33 33.10 31.06 -14.24
C ASN A 33 31.97 30.04 -14.09
N VAL A 34 31.32 29.62 -15.18
CA VAL A 34 30.34 28.53 -15.15
C VAL A 34 30.94 27.27 -14.53
N LYS A 35 32.10 26.81 -15.01
CA LYS A 35 32.84 25.65 -14.43
C LYS A 35 33.14 25.85 -12.93
N LYS A 36 33.70 27.01 -12.59
CA LYS A 36 34.13 27.34 -11.23
C LYS A 36 32.94 27.37 -10.25
N PHE A 37 31.85 28.03 -10.62
CA PHE A 37 30.68 28.15 -9.78
C PHE A 37 29.90 26.83 -9.69
N TYR A 38 29.81 26.07 -10.78
CA TYR A 38 29.23 24.73 -10.78
C TYR A 38 29.93 23.82 -9.76
N TYR A 39 31.26 23.69 -9.85
CA TYR A 39 32.03 22.89 -8.91
C TYR A 39 31.84 23.36 -7.46
N ARG A 40 31.89 24.67 -7.21
CA ARG A 40 31.72 25.22 -5.85
C ARG A 40 30.33 24.95 -5.29
N LEU A 41 29.29 25.05 -6.12
CA LEU A 41 27.91 24.80 -5.75
C LEU A 41 27.74 23.33 -5.31
N GLU A 42 28.16 22.38 -6.15
CA GLU A 42 28.14 20.95 -5.85
C GLU A 42 28.98 20.60 -4.62
N ALA A 43 30.17 21.20 -4.51
CA ALA A 43 31.06 20.99 -3.37
C ALA A 43 30.46 21.46 -2.04
N VAL A 44 29.70 22.57 -2.03
CA VAL A 44 29.00 23.06 -0.83
C VAL A 44 27.79 22.21 -0.51
N GLN A 45 27.07 21.70 -1.52
CA GLN A 45 25.97 20.75 -1.29
C GLN A 45 26.46 19.47 -0.61
N LEU A 46 27.60 18.92 -1.04
CA LEU A 46 28.22 17.77 -0.39
C LEU A 46 28.61 18.07 1.06
N ASP A 47 29.13 19.28 1.35
CA ASP A 47 29.45 19.69 2.72
C ASP A 47 28.18 19.75 3.60
N ILE A 48 27.08 20.31 3.07
CA ILE A 48 25.78 20.36 3.78
C ILE A 48 25.28 18.95 4.07
N GLN A 49 25.35 18.04 3.09
CA GLN A 49 24.93 16.64 3.29
C GLN A 49 25.77 15.97 4.38
N TYR A 50 27.09 16.13 4.35
CA TYR A 50 27.99 15.62 5.37
C TYR A 50 27.63 16.15 6.78
N LEU A 51 27.39 17.44 6.92
CA LEU A 51 27.03 18.05 8.22
C LEU A 51 25.65 17.61 8.72
N LYS A 52 24.68 17.43 7.82
CA LYS A 52 23.35 16.89 8.17
C LYS A 52 23.43 15.45 8.68
N ILE A 53 24.28 14.62 8.07
CA ILE A 53 24.54 13.26 8.54
C ILE A 53 25.24 13.27 9.90
N CYS A 54 26.22 14.15 10.10
CA CYS A 54 26.86 14.33 11.41
C CYS A 54 25.83 14.69 12.49
N ARG A 55 24.92 15.63 12.18
CA ARG A 55 23.82 16.02 13.09
C ARG A 55 22.87 14.87 13.38
N SER A 56 22.47 14.09 12.38
CA SER A 56 21.52 12.98 12.57
C SER A 56 22.10 11.82 13.38
N LYS A 57 23.42 11.65 13.34
CA LYS A 57 24.14 10.59 14.07
C LYS A 57 24.74 11.07 15.41
N ASP A 58 24.45 12.31 15.81
CA ASP A 58 25.06 12.98 16.97
C ASP A 58 26.61 12.93 16.97
N ILE A 59 27.22 13.00 15.78
CA ILE A 59 28.67 13.04 15.58
C ILE A 59 29.09 14.50 15.40
N ILE A 60 30.11 14.94 16.14
CA ILE A 60 30.69 16.29 15.97
C ILE A 60 31.94 16.23 15.08
N PRO A 61 31.97 16.95 13.95
CA PRO A 61 33.18 17.08 13.13
C PRO A 61 34.36 17.64 13.92
N SER A 62 35.57 17.13 13.67
CA SER A 62 36.79 17.54 14.38
C SER A 62 37.07 19.04 14.33
N PHE A 63 36.70 19.72 13.24
CA PHE A 63 36.90 21.17 13.10
C PHE A 63 35.93 22.02 13.94
N LEU A 64 34.87 21.44 14.50
CA LEU A 64 33.98 22.09 15.46
C LEU A 64 34.36 21.77 16.92
N CYS A 65 35.40 20.97 17.12
CA CYS A 65 35.96 20.70 18.44
C CYS A 65 36.97 21.80 18.81
N PHE A 66 36.72 22.51 19.92
CA PHE A 66 37.59 23.58 20.40
C PHE A 66 38.21 23.21 21.75
N LYS A 67 39.45 23.64 21.98
CA LYS A 67 40.17 23.35 23.23
C LYS A 67 39.62 24.21 24.37
N THR A 68 39.44 23.59 25.53
CA THR A 68 39.10 24.28 26.78
C THR A 68 40.35 24.42 27.64
N ALA A 69 40.41 25.46 28.48
CA ALA A 69 41.53 25.67 29.39
C ALA A 69 41.71 24.53 30.41
N ASN A 70 40.60 23.88 30.79
CA ASN A 70 40.58 22.65 31.57
C ASN A 70 40.00 21.51 30.71
N SER A 71 40.70 20.38 30.64
CA SER A 71 40.26 19.17 29.90
C SER A 71 38.93 18.61 30.42
N ASP A 72 38.61 18.76 31.70
CA ASP A 72 37.38 18.21 32.30
C ASP A 72 36.12 18.89 31.78
N LEU A 73 36.26 20.14 31.30
CA LEU A 73 35.17 20.89 30.67
C LEU A 73 34.78 20.32 29.30
N SER A 74 35.67 19.58 28.63
CA SER A 74 35.41 18.98 27.31
C SER A 74 34.37 17.84 27.36
N SER A 75 34.19 17.22 28.53
CA SER A 75 33.13 16.23 28.77
C SER A 75 31.80 16.84 29.23
N SER A 76 31.77 18.13 29.54
CA SER A 76 30.58 18.77 30.12
C SER A 76 29.41 18.85 29.13
N ARG A 77 28.18 18.85 29.67
CA ARG A 77 26.95 19.04 28.88
C ARG A 77 26.96 20.36 28.11
N VAL A 78 27.45 21.44 28.76
CA VAL A 78 27.54 22.77 28.17
C VAL A 78 28.45 22.78 26.93
N TYR A 79 29.58 22.06 27.01
CA TYR A 79 30.50 21.91 25.87
C TYR A 79 29.84 21.20 24.69
N LYS A 80 29.18 20.05 24.94
CA LYS A 80 28.46 19.30 23.88
C LYS A 80 27.31 20.09 23.26
N ASP A 81 26.55 20.83 24.08
CA ASP A 81 25.45 21.66 23.59
C ASP A 81 25.97 22.85 22.75
N CYS A 82 27.11 23.43 23.13
CA CYS A 82 27.79 24.44 22.32
C CYS A 82 28.22 23.88 20.96
N GLN A 83 28.82 22.68 20.92
CA GLN A 83 29.21 22.01 19.67
C GLN A 83 28.02 21.75 18.74
N ARG A 84 26.89 21.27 19.29
CA ARG A 84 25.65 21.06 18.51
C ARG A 84 25.08 22.36 17.95
N LYS A 85 25.11 23.44 18.74
CA LYS A 85 24.72 24.78 18.28
C LYS A 85 25.63 25.27 17.15
N LEU A 86 26.95 25.15 17.31
CA LEU A 86 27.92 25.49 16.27
C LEU A 86 27.72 24.67 14.98
N LEU A 87 27.40 23.38 15.09
CA LEU A 87 27.06 22.54 13.93
C LEU A 87 25.84 23.06 13.18
N ASN A 88 24.77 23.44 13.89
CA ASN A 88 23.59 24.03 13.25
C ASN A 88 23.89 25.41 12.62
N VAL A 89 24.73 26.22 13.27
CA VAL A 89 25.19 27.50 12.70
C VAL A 89 25.99 27.27 11.42
N GLU A 90 26.93 26.31 11.41
CA GLU A 90 27.73 25.99 10.23
C GLU A 90 26.86 25.50 9.07
N ILE A 91 25.85 24.65 9.34
CA ILE A 91 24.86 24.23 8.33
C ILE A 91 24.16 25.46 7.72
N ASN A 92 23.73 26.41 8.56
CA ASN A 92 23.07 27.63 8.09
C ASN A 92 24.01 28.52 7.27
N VAL A 93 25.28 28.66 7.68
CA VAL A 93 26.31 29.40 6.92
C VAL A 93 26.53 28.76 5.55
N LYS A 94 26.62 27.43 5.47
CA LYS A 94 26.74 26.73 4.18
C LYS A 94 25.50 26.91 3.30
N HIS A 95 24.30 26.91 3.88
CA HIS A 95 23.07 27.19 3.14
C HIS A 95 23.03 28.60 2.58
N LYS A 96 23.43 29.62 3.36
CA LYS A 96 23.58 31.00 2.85
C LYS A 96 24.57 31.05 1.69
N LYS A 97 25.72 30.36 1.84
CA LYS A 97 26.74 30.32 0.79
C LYS A 97 26.28 29.62 -0.48
N LEU A 98 25.49 28.55 -0.34
CA LEU A 98 24.90 27.84 -1.47
C LEU A 98 23.98 28.76 -2.29
N ASN A 99 23.16 29.56 -1.62
CA ASN A 99 22.25 30.50 -2.27
C ASN A 99 23.01 31.61 -3.03
N GLU A 100 24.08 32.15 -2.45
CA GLU A 100 24.96 33.11 -3.15
C GLU A 100 25.60 32.49 -4.40
N LEU A 101 26.15 31.29 -4.28
CA LEU A 101 26.80 30.59 -5.39
C LEU A 101 25.80 30.22 -6.49
N LYS A 102 24.57 29.87 -6.12
CA LYS A 102 23.49 29.58 -7.08
C LYS A 102 23.17 30.80 -7.94
N LYS A 103 23.02 31.99 -7.33
CA LYS A 103 22.82 33.25 -8.06
C LYS A 103 23.96 33.54 -9.04
N MET A 104 25.21 33.41 -8.57
CA MET A 104 26.39 33.66 -9.41
C MET A 104 26.52 32.65 -10.57
N TYR A 105 26.16 31.39 -10.32
CA TYR A 105 26.12 30.34 -11.33
C TYR A 105 25.06 30.61 -12.39
N GLU A 106 23.82 30.89 -11.97
CA GLU A 106 22.70 31.20 -12.87
C GLU A 106 23.01 32.41 -13.76
N LEU A 107 23.57 33.48 -13.18
CA LEU A 107 24.02 34.64 -13.94
C LEU A 107 25.07 34.27 -15.00
N SER A 108 26.07 33.47 -14.63
CA SER A 108 27.14 33.05 -15.56
C SER A 108 26.60 32.14 -16.68
N VAL A 109 25.63 31.28 -16.37
CA VAL A 109 24.99 30.37 -17.34
C VAL A 109 24.12 31.16 -18.32
N ASN A 110 23.33 32.12 -17.83
CA ASN A 110 22.51 32.97 -18.69
C ASN A 110 23.37 33.82 -19.63
N GLN A 111 24.45 34.42 -19.11
CA GLN A 111 25.42 35.15 -19.93
C GLN A 111 26.07 34.26 -20.99
N LEU A 112 26.40 33.01 -20.65
CA LEU A 112 26.96 32.06 -21.62
C LEU A 112 25.94 31.72 -22.71
N ARG A 113 24.68 31.52 -22.33
CA ARG A 113 23.57 31.21 -23.24
C ARG A 113 23.28 32.35 -24.21
N GLU A 114 23.26 33.59 -23.73
CA GLU A 114 23.03 34.77 -24.59
C GLU A 114 24.14 34.97 -25.63
N LEU A 115 25.37 34.55 -25.30
CA LEU A 115 26.55 34.74 -26.16
C LEU A 115 26.82 33.57 -27.12
N SER A 116 26.05 32.48 -27.06
CA SER A 116 26.27 31.29 -27.88
C SER A 116 25.01 30.78 -28.57
N SER A 117 25.17 30.09 -29.70
CA SER A 117 24.05 29.39 -30.32
C SER A 117 23.54 28.29 -29.38
N PRO A 118 22.25 27.91 -29.46
CA PRO A 118 21.68 26.89 -28.58
C PRO A 118 22.47 25.57 -28.58
N ASP A 119 22.91 25.10 -29.75
CA ASP A 119 23.66 23.84 -29.88
C ASP A 119 25.07 23.94 -29.27
N PHE A 120 25.73 25.09 -29.43
CA PHE A 120 27.07 25.30 -28.88
C PHE A 120 27.03 25.50 -27.36
N PHE A 121 26.01 26.20 -26.85
CA PHE A 121 25.75 26.35 -25.43
C PHE A 121 25.61 25.00 -24.74
N GLU A 122 24.76 24.11 -25.28
CA GLU A 122 24.55 22.77 -24.73
C GLU A 122 25.86 21.97 -24.69
N HIS A 123 26.65 22.01 -25.77
CA HIS A 123 27.95 21.34 -25.80
C HIS A 123 28.93 21.87 -24.75
N LEU A 124 29.02 23.20 -24.59
CA LEU A 124 29.89 23.82 -23.57
C LEU A 124 29.41 23.49 -22.15
N TYR A 125 28.11 23.50 -21.93
CA TYR A 125 27.49 23.13 -20.66
C TYR A 125 27.84 21.69 -20.28
N GLU A 126 27.67 20.73 -21.19
CA GLU A 126 28.02 19.32 -20.99
C GLU A 126 29.51 19.14 -20.66
N LEU A 127 30.39 19.81 -21.40
CA LEU A 127 31.83 19.78 -21.12
C LEU A 127 32.18 20.34 -19.73
N SER A 128 31.45 21.37 -19.28
CA SER A 128 31.67 21.97 -17.96
C SER A 128 31.32 21.00 -16.82
N VAL A 129 30.21 20.26 -16.97
CA VAL A 129 29.76 19.25 -16.00
C VAL A 129 30.70 18.05 -16.00
N SER A 130 31.03 17.54 -17.19
CA SER A 130 31.91 16.37 -17.35
C SER A 130 33.28 16.59 -16.71
N LYS A 131 33.91 17.76 -16.93
CA LYS A 131 35.22 18.10 -16.34
C LYS A 131 35.18 18.24 -14.81
N CYS A 132 34.05 18.63 -14.23
CA CYS A 132 33.92 18.79 -12.77
C CYS A 132 33.60 17.48 -12.05
N SER A 133 33.03 16.49 -12.75
CA SER A 133 32.56 15.23 -12.16
C SER A 133 33.63 14.50 -11.32
N GLY A 134 34.84 14.34 -11.85
CA GLY A 134 35.93 13.66 -11.14
C GLY A 134 36.40 14.37 -9.87
N LEU A 135 36.34 15.71 -9.83
CA LEU A 135 36.69 16.49 -8.63
C LEU A 135 35.59 16.37 -7.56
N ILE A 136 34.33 16.37 -7.98
CA ILE A 136 33.17 16.19 -7.10
C ILE A 136 33.22 14.79 -6.45
N ASP A 137 33.56 13.76 -7.22
CA ASP A 137 33.70 12.39 -6.70
C ASP A 137 34.89 12.23 -5.75
N LYS A 138 36.03 12.89 -6.02
CA LYS A 138 37.16 12.96 -5.08
C LYS A 138 36.77 13.62 -3.75
N LYS A 139 35.97 14.69 -3.79
CA LYS A 139 35.49 15.34 -2.58
C LYS A 139 34.51 14.45 -1.81
N ARG A 140 33.56 13.81 -2.50
CA ARG A 140 32.60 12.87 -1.92
C ARG A 140 33.29 11.70 -1.20
N THR A 141 34.26 11.08 -1.85
CA THR A 141 35.06 9.98 -1.25
C THR A 141 35.83 10.45 -0.02
N THR A 142 36.40 11.65 -0.05
CA THR A 142 37.10 12.24 1.11
C THR A 142 36.16 12.46 2.30
N LEU A 143 34.97 13.02 2.08
CA LEU A 143 33.97 13.23 3.13
C LEU A 143 33.47 11.91 3.72
N ASN A 144 33.28 10.88 2.89
CA ASN A 144 32.90 9.54 3.35
C ASN A 144 33.99 8.91 4.23
N LYS A 145 35.26 9.04 3.86
CA LYS A 145 36.38 8.59 4.71
C LYS A 145 36.41 9.30 6.06
N LYS A 146 36.17 10.61 6.08
CA LYS A 146 36.07 11.39 7.33
C LYS A 146 34.90 10.94 8.21
N LEU A 147 33.75 10.63 7.62
CA LEU A 147 32.59 10.13 8.34
C LEU A 147 32.87 8.76 8.98
N LEU A 148 33.57 7.88 8.26
CA LEU A 148 33.98 6.57 8.77
C LEU A 148 34.98 6.70 9.92
N SER A 149 35.97 7.60 9.82
CA SER A 149 36.93 7.83 10.91
C SER A 149 36.34 8.47 12.16
N LEU A 150 35.21 9.20 12.02
CA LEU A 150 34.51 9.84 13.13
C LEU A 150 33.38 8.98 13.72
N SER A 151 33.04 7.87 13.06
CA SER A 151 32.08 6.91 13.60
C SER A 151 32.82 6.04 14.62
N PRO A 152 32.35 5.94 15.88
CA PRO A 152 32.99 5.08 16.86
C PRO A 152 32.97 3.64 16.36
N VAL A 153 34.16 3.06 16.13
CA VAL A 153 34.32 1.62 16.00
C VAL A 153 34.01 1.05 17.37
N ASN A 154 32.89 0.32 17.48
CA ASN A 154 32.42 -0.39 18.67
C ASN A 154 32.29 0.46 19.94
N SER A 155 31.07 0.88 20.30
CA SER A 155 30.55 0.94 21.68
C SER A 155 29.27 1.77 21.73
N SER A 156 28.15 1.18 21.33
CA SER A 156 26.85 1.43 21.94
C SER A 156 25.84 0.49 21.32
N SER A 157 25.50 -0.54 22.09
CA SER A 157 24.25 -1.27 22.04
C SER A 157 23.10 -0.28 22.20
N HIS A 158 22.80 0.49 21.17
CA HIS A 158 21.47 1.07 21.05
C HIS A 158 20.56 -0.04 20.57
N ASN A 159 19.61 -0.35 21.45
CA ASN A 159 18.46 -1.23 21.31
C ASN A 159 17.54 -0.75 20.17
N TYR A 160 18.09 -0.55 18.97
CA TYR A 160 17.32 -0.19 17.80
C TYR A 160 16.61 -1.44 17.27
N ASN A 161 15.29 -1.42 17.43
CA ASN A 161 14.30 -2.10 16.59
C ASN A 161 13.92 -3.57 16.87
N SER A 162 14.09 -4.09 18.10
CA SER A 162 13.35 -5.33 18.47
C SER A 162 11.82 -5.14 18.45
N LYS A 163 11.34 -3.89 18.51
CA LYS A 163 9.90 -3.59 18.55
C LYS A 163 9.19 -3.81 17.22
N PHE A 164 9.89 -3.67 16.09
CA PHE A 164 9.30 -3.81 14.74
C PHE A 164 9.54 -5.17 14.10
N VAL A 165 10.51 -5.94 14.60
CA VAL A 165 10.84 -7.27 14.07
C VAL A 165 10.53 -8.32 15.14
N THR A 166 9.54 -9.18 14.88
CA THR A 166 9.23 -10.33 15.73
C THR A 166 9.84 -11.58 15.12
N ASN A 167 10.88 -12.12 15.77
CA ASN A 167 11.50 -13.38 15.33
C ASN A 167 10.87 -14.55 16.09
N LEU A 168 10.04 -15.34 15.41
CA LEU A 168 9.45 -16.59 15.91
C LEU A 168 10.16 -17.83 15.35
N SER A 169 11.23 -17.65 14.56
CA SER A 169 11.99 -18.74 13.96
C SER A 169 13.15 -19.17 14.85
N SER A 170 13.65 -20.38 14.60
CA SER A 170 14.89 -20.89 15.17
C SER A 170 16.16 -20.13 14.73
N ARG A 171 16.07 -19.35 13.64
CA ARG A 171 17.21 -18.62 13.05
C ARG A 171 17.57 -17.39 13.88
N VAL A 172 18.83 -17.29 14.30
CA VAL A 172 19.36 -16.08 14.94
C VAL A 172 19.67 -15.02 13.88
N LEU A 173 19.07 -13.82 14.04
CA LEU A 173 19.33 -12.67 13.18
C LEU A 173 20.54 -11.89 13.69
N SER A 174 21.42 -11.46 12.78
CA SER A 174 22.48 -10.50 13.11
C SER A 174 21.90 -9.10 13.35
N ASN A 175 22.64 -8.24 14.06
CA ASN A 175 22.23 -6.85 14.29
C ASN A 175 22.01 -6.07 12.99
N GLU A 176 22.81 -6.32 11.96
CA GLU A 176 22.64 -5.69 10.65
C GLU A 176 21.37 -6.15 9.94
N GLU A 177 21.02 -7.43 10.04
CA GLU A 177 19.76 -7.97 9.50
C GLU A 177 18.56 -7.39 10.26
N LEU A 178 18.63 -7.26 11.58
CA LEU A 178 17.58 -6.64 12.40
C LEU A 178 17.35 -5.17 11.99
N ILE A 179 18.43 -4.38 11.88
CA ILE A 179 18.34 -2.98 11.45
C ILE A 179 17.80 -2.88 10.02
N CYS A 180 18.18 -3.80 9.14
CA CYS A 180 17.68 -3.83 7.77
C CYS A 180 16.17 -4.15 7.73
N LEU A 181 15.72 -5.19 8.43
CA LEU A 181 14.31 -5.61 8.48
C LEU A 181 13.43 -4.61 9.20
N ALA A 182 13.98 -3.88 10.17
CA ALA A 182 13.26 -2.86 10.90
C ALA A 182 12.77 -1.67 10.05
N ASN A 183 13.30 -1.49 8.85
CA ASN A 183 12.75 -0.52 7.90
C ASN A 183 11.34 -0.90 7.41
N GLY A 184 10.90 -2.15 7.67
CA GLY A 184 9.58 -2.67 7.32
C GLY A 184 9.53 -3.25 5.92
N LEU A 185 8.44 -3.98 5.63
CA LEU A 185 8.26 -4.68 4.34
C LEU A 185 7.88 -3.78 3.17
N ASP A 186 7.51 -2.52 3.45
CA ASP A 186 7.23 -1.51 2.42
C ASP A 186 8.48 -0.68 2.07
N TYR A 187 9.59 -0.86 2.81
CA TYR A 187 10.86 -0.23 2.48
C TYR A 187 11.40 -0.81 1.16
N SER A 188 11.54 0.06 0.16
CA SER A 188 12.06 -0.31 -1.15
C SER A 188 13.41 0.34 -1.40
N LEU A 189 14.37 -0.47 -1.83
CA LEU A 189 15.62 0.03 -2.37
C LEU A 189 15.38 0.47 -3.83
N PRO A 190 15.95 1.61 -4.28
CA PRO A 190 15.76 2.06 -5.65
C PRO A 190 16.22 1.00 -6.66
N ALA A 191 15.52 0.83 -7.78
CA ALA A 191 15.96 -0.13 -8.80
C ALA A 191 17.32 0.29 -9.38
N LYS A 192 18.28 -0.65 -9.49
CA LYS A 192 19.60 -0.39 -10.10
C LYS A 192 19.49 0.04 -11.57
N SER A 193 18.50 -0.51 -12.27
CA SER A 193 18.13 -0.16 -13.62
C SER A 193 16.61 -0.10 -13.71
N ILE A 194 16.10 0.96 -14.32
CA ILE A 194 14.68 1.09 -14.62
C ILE A 194 14.43 0.39 -15.95
N ASN A 195 13.43 -0.49 -16.01
CA ASN A 195 12.97 -1.03 -17.29
C ASN A 195 12.11 0.04 -17.99
N PHE A 196 12.76 0.83 -18.84
CA PHE A 196 12.13 1.96 -19.52
C PHE A 196 10.98 1.55 -20.43
N ILE A 197 11.05 0.35 -21.02
CA ILE A 197 9.97 -0.22 -21.84
C ILE A 197 8.74 -0.45 -20.97
N ASN A 198 8.90 -1.09 -19.81
CA ASN A 198 7.79 -1.37 -18.91
C ASN A 198 7.15 -0.06 -18.39
N VAL A 199 7.94 0.97 -18.08
CA VAL A 199 7.42 2.29 -17.71
C VAL A 199 6.57 2.87 -18.84
N ALA A 200 7.08 2.86 -20.07
CA ALA A 200 6.36 3.39 -21.22
C ALA A 200 5.08 2.59 -21.53
N SER A 201 5.16 1.25 -21.54
CA SER A 201 4.00 0.38 -21.77
C SER A 201 2.89 0.62 -20.74
N ASN A 202 3.22 0.81 -19.47
CA ASN A 202 2.20 1.12 -18.45
C ASN A 202 1.55 2.49 -18.68
N VAL A 203 2.32 3.50 -19.09
CA VAL A 203 1.77 4.83 -19.40
C VAL A 203 0.92 4.78 -20.68
N GLU A 204 1.33 4.03 -21.70
CA GLU A 204 0.51 3.82 -22.90
C GLU A 204 -0.76 3.03 -22.61
N ILE A 205 -0.71 1.97 -21.80
CA ILE A 205 -1.92 1.25 -21.35
C ILE A 205 -2.86 2.20 -20.60
N PHE A 206 -2.32 3.07 -19.75
CA PHE A 206 -3.11 4.08 -19.05
C PHE A 206 -3.75 5.09 -20.02
N PHE A 207 -2.99 5.57 -20.99
CA PHE A 207 -3.48 6.46 -22.04
C PHE A 207 -4.58 5.79 -22.88
N HIS A 208 -4.39 4.54 -23.30
CA HIS A 208 -5.38 3.74 -24.01
C HIS A 208 -6.63 3.50 -23.17
N ARG A 209 -6.50 3.18 -21.87
CA ARG A 209 -7.69 3.05 -21.00
C ARG A 209 -8.50 4.34 -20.90
N ILE A 210 -7.83 5.49 -20.87
CA ILE A 210 -8.51 6.79 -20.86
C ILE A 210 -9.18 7.07 -22.21
N THR A 211 -8.53 6.73 -23.32
CA THR A 211 -9.00 7.05 -24.68
C THR A 211 -9.95 6.01 -25.28
N ASP A 212 -9.87 4.74 -24.91
CA ASP A 212 -10.80 3.66 -25.32
C ASP A 212 -12.17 3.83 -24.65
N VAL A 213 -12.20 4.30 -23.39
CA VAL A 213 -13.45 4.76 -22.75
C VAL A 213 -14.12 5.83 -23.60
N TYR A 214 -13.35 6.74 -24.17
CA TYR A 214 -13.85 7.78 -25.08
C TYR A 214 -14.30 7.23 -26.45
N GLN A 215 -13.60 6.22 -27.02
CA GLN A 215 -13.96 5.66 -28.33
C GLN A 215 -15.18 4.73 -28.30
N HIS A 216 -15.31 3.88 -27.27
CA HIS A 216 -16.50 3.03 -27.10
C HIS A 216 -17.78 3.87 -26.89
N GLN A 217 -17.67 5.01 -26.20
CA GLN A 217 -18.79 5.95 -25.99
C GLN A 217 -19.17 6.70 -27.28
N LYS A 218 -18.19 7.08 -28.12
CA LYS A 218 -18.46 7.73 -29.41
C LYS A 218 -19.14 6.80 -30.42
N LYS A 219 -18.89 5.49 -30.33
CA LYS A 219 -19.56 4.47 -31.15
C LYS A 219 -21.01 4.27 -30.72
N SER A 220 -21.26 4.18 -29.41
CA SER A 220 -22.60 4.15 -28.81
C SER A 220 -23.43 5.40 -29.17
N MET A 221 -22.85 6.61 -29.13
CA MET A 221 -23.52 7.84 -29.57
C MET A 221 -23.87 7.89 -31.07
N ASN A 222 -23.10 7.20 -31.92
CA ASN A 222 -23.33 7.20 -33.37
C ASN A 222 -24.30 6.10 -33.81
N GLU A 223 -24.45 5.04 -33.02
CA GLU A 223 -25.36 3.91 -33.29
C GLU A 223 -26.75 4.10 -32.63
N HIS A 224 -26.94 5.07 -31.72
CA HIS A 224 -28.22 5.36 -31.04
C HIS A 224 -28.74 6.77 -31.33
N LYS A 225 -28.97 7.08 -32.62
CA LYS A 225 -29.67 8.31 -33.04
C LYS A 225 -31.20 8.21 -33.01
N GLU A 226 -31.76 7.06 -32.65
CA GLU A 226 -33.19 6.89 -32.45
C GLU A 226 -33.42 6.24 -31.07
N TYR A 227 -34.30 6.85 -30.28
CA TYR A 227 -34.72 6.54 -28.90
C TYR A 227 -34.01 7.28 -27.75
N GLU A 228 -34.73 8.29 -27.28
CA GLU A 228 -34.85 8.94 -25.97
C GLU A 228 -33.79 8.68 -24.87
N ALA A 229 -33.18 9.80 -24.47
CA ALA A 229 -32.82 10.18 -23.09
C ALA A 229 -32.25 9.09 -22.16
N ILE A 230 -31.02 8.66 -22.44
CA ILE A 230 -30.11 8.24 -21.36
C ILE A 230 -29.86 9.48 -20.48
N SER A 231 -30.08 9.38 -19.16
CA SER A 231 -29.81 10.47 -18.23
C SER A 231 -28.33 10.88 -18.33
N GLU A 232 -28.09 12.18 -18.55
CA GLU A 232 -26.76 12.82 -18.67
C GLU A 232 -25.81 12.57 -17.48
N SER A 233 -26.26 11.92 -16.41
CA SER A 233 -25.51 11.70 -15.17
C SER A 233 -24.51 10.54 -15.21
N ASP A 234 -24.62 9.59 -16.14
CA ASP A 234 -23.80 8.36 -16.12
C ASP A 234 -22.73 8.28 -17.23
N VAL A 235 -22.58 9.32 -18.05
CA VAL A 235 -21.60 9.37 -19.14
C VAL A 235 -20.49 10.38 -18.82
N ARG A 236 -19.37 9.90 -18.27
CA ARG A 236 -18.19 10.75 -18.07
C ARG A 236 -17.46 11.01 -19.38
N VAL A 237 -17.76 12.13 -20.03
CA VAL A 237 -16.98 12.68 -21.15
C VAL A 237 -15.71 13.32 -20.59
N LEU A 238 -14.54 12.98 -21.16
CA LEU A 238 -13.29 13.65 -20.80
C LEU A 238 -13.37 15.12 -21.19
N ASN A 239 -13.19 16.02 -20.22
CA ASN A 239 -13.16 17.44 -20.50
C ASN A 239 -11.83 17.84 -21.17
N THR A 240 -11.78 19.06 -21.72
CA THR A 240 -10.59 19.58 -22.43
C THR A 240 -9.31 19.52 -21.59
N LYS A 241 -9.40 19.69 -20.26
CA LYS A 241 -8.24 19.61 -19.36
C LYS A 241 -7.70 18.18 -19.26
N GLU A 242 -8.60 17.20 -19.15
CA GLU A 242 -8.24 15.77 -19.10
C GLU A 242 -7.61 15.30 -20.42
N LEU A 243 -8.13 15.78 -21.56
CA LEU A 243 -7.56 15.49 -22.88
C LEU A 243 -6.16 16.10 -23.05
N THR A 244 -5.98 17.34 -22.56
CA THR A 244 -4.68 18.03 -22.57
C THR A 244 -3.67 17.28 -21.70
N LEU A 245 -4.07 16.86 -20.50
CA LEU A 245 -3.25 16.05 -19.59
C LEU A 245 -2.84 14.70 -20.21
N ALA A 246 -3.75 14.04 -20.93
CA ALA A 246 -3.45 12.79 -21.62
C ALA A 246 -2.38 12.99 -22.71
N ASN A 247 -2.48 14.06 -23.49
CA ASN A 247 -1.49 14.42 -24.50
C ASN A 247 -0.13 14.80 -23.89
N ASP A 248 -0.13 15.55 -22.80
CA ASP A 248 1.08 15.90 -22.05
C ASP A 248 1.79 14.65 -21.52
N LEU A 249 1.03 13.68 -20.98
CA LEU A 249 1.56 12.39 -20.53
C LEU A 249 2.18 11.59 -21.70
N SER A 250 1.54 11.57 -22.86
CA SER A 250 2.08 10.92 -24.06
C SER A 250 3.40 11.57 -24.52
N SER A 251 3.44 12.90 -24.58
CA SER A 251 4.63 13.68 -24.94
C SER A 251 5.79 13.47 -23.95
N LEU A 252 5.49 13.46 -22.65
CA LEU A 252 6.45 13.22 -21.59
C LEU A 252 7.03 11.81 -21.68
N THR A 253 6.20 10.81 -21.99
CA THR A 253 6.62 9.41 -22.17
C THR A 253 7.55 9.22 -23.37
N LYS A 254 7.21 9.84 -24.52
CA LYS A 254 8.07 9.84 -25.72
C LYS A 254 9.41 10.51 -25.43
N SER A 255 9.40 11.65 -24.74
CA SER A 255 10.60 12.37 -24.34
C SER A 255 11.47 11.55 -23.37
N PHE A 256 10.85 10.88 -22.41
CA PHE A 256 11.51 9.97 -21.48
C PHE A 256 12.17 8.79 -22.19
N LEU A 257 11.46 8.10 -23.09
CA LEU A 257 11.98 7.00 -23.89
C LEU A 257 13.16 7.44 -24.77
N LYS A 258 13.06 8.61 -25.41
CA LYS A 258 14.13 9.17 -26.24
C LYS A 258 15.41 9.40 -25.41
N ARG A 259 15.28 9.93 -24.18
CA ARG A 259 16.40 10.11 -23.24
C ARG A 259 16.95 8.77 -22.75
N ALA A 260 16.07 7.82 -22.45
CA ALA A 260 16.44 6.47 -22.01
C ALA A 260 17.26 5.72 -23.08
N ASN A 261 16.78 5.70 -24.32
CA ASN A 261 17.45 5.05 -25.46
C ASN A 261 18.81 5.68 -25.79
N ARG A 262 18.99 6.96 -25.48
CA ARG A 262 20.27 7.67 -25.62
C ARG A 262 21.23 7.45 -24.43
N GLY A 263 20.85 6.64 -23.44
CA GLY A 263 21.66 6.40 -22.24
C GLY A 263 21.76 7.60 -21.29
N GLN A 264 20.91 8.62 -21.47
CA GLN A 264 20.93 9.89 -20.71
C GLN A 264 20.25 9.79 -19.34
N ILE A 265 19.66 8.63 -19.02
CA ILE A 265 19.11 8.36 -17.69
C ILE A 265 20.13 7.49 -16.95
N GLN A 266 20.84 8.10 -16.00
CA GLN A 266 21.86 7.41 -15.21
C GLN A 266 21.24 6.27 -14.40
N LYS A 267 21.90 5.12 -14.38
CA LYS A 267 21.58 4.03 -13.45
C LYS A 267 21.73 4.54 -12.02
N ASN A 268 20.78 4.20 -11.15
CA ASN A 268 20.88 4.54 -9.73
C ASN A 268 22.17 3.93 -9.15
N LYS A 269 23.08 4.78 -8.67
CA LYS A 269 24.27 4.33 -7.93
C LYS A 269 23.86 4.17 -6.48
N PHE A 270 23.84 2.92 -6.01
CA PHE A 270 23.60 2.63 -4.61
C PHE A 270 24.72 3.20 -3.74
N ASP A 271 24.36 3.86 -2.65
CA ASP A 271 25.31 4.16 -1.59
C ASP A 271 25.76 2.87 -0.88
N PHE A 272 26.77 2.98 -0.01
CA PHE A 272 27.34 1.83 0.69
C PHE A 272 26.31 1.08 1.55
N GLN A 273 25.40 1.81 2.21
CA GLN A 273 24.38 1.21 3.06
C GLN A 273 23.36 0.43 2.24
N GLN A 274 22.90 0.99 1.12
CA GLN A 274 21.98 0.35 0.19
C GLN A 274 22.59 -0.92 -0.44
N GLN A 275 23.90 -0.91 -0.74
CA GLN A 275 24.60 -2.10 -1.21
C GLN A 275 24.68 -3.19 -0.14
N SER A 276 24.95 -2.81 1.12
CA SER A 276 24.95 -3.74 2.25
C SER A 276 23.57 -4.37 2.46
N TYR A 277 22.51 -3.55 2.56
CA TYR A 277 21.14 -4.02 2.74
C TYR A 277 20.69 -4.95 1.62
N ARG A 278 21.04 -4.64 0.37
CA ARG A 278 20.71 -5.52 -0.76
C ARG A 278 21.32 -6.92 -0.60
N LYS A 279 22.58 -7.02 -0.16
CA LYS A 279 23.24 -8.31 0.07
C LYS A 279 22.58 -9.07 1.22
N LEU A 280 22.25 -8.38 2.31
CA LEU A 280 21.57 -8.96 3.47
C LEU A 280 20.17 -9.49 3.10
N LEU A 281 19.37 -8.69 2.39
CA LEU A 281 18.04 -9.09 1.92
C LEU A 281 18.10 -10.26 0.93
N GLN A 282 19.12 -10.31 0.08
CA GLN A 282 19.32 -11.44 -0.82
C GLN A 282 19.65 -12.73 -0.05
N LYS A 283 20.54 -12.65 0.94
CA LYS A 283 20.86 -13.77 1.84
C LYS A 283 19.61 -14.27 2.58
N LEU A 284 18.80 -13.36 3.12
CA LEU A 284 17.55 -13.70 3.80
C LEU A 284 16.52 -14.33 2.86
N LYS A 285 16.47 -13.91 1.59
CA LYS A 285 15.60 -14.49 0.58
C LYS A 285 16.01 -15.92 0.20
N GLU A 286 17.31 -16.19 0.15
CA GLU A 286 17.88 -17.49 -0.20
C GLU A 286 17.79 -18.51 0.97
N ASP A 287 17.49 -18.03 2.18
CA ASP A 287 17.30 -18.83 3.38
C ASP A 287 15.95 -19.55 3.37
N THR A 288 15.89 -20.70 2.71
CA THR A 288 14.64 -21.46 2.48
C THR A 288 13.96 -22.03 3.74
N PRO A 289 14.65 -22.32 4.86
CA PRO A 289 14.02 -22.73 6.12
C PRO A 289 13.14 -21.67 6.79
N ILE A 290 13.31 -20.38 6.48
CA ILE A 290 12.52 -19.30 7.09
C ILE A 290 11.47 -18.74 6.14
N ILE A 291 10.46 -18.10 6.71
CA ILE A 291 9.52 -17.25 5.99
C ILE A 291 9.44 -15.88 6.65
N ILE A 292 9.44 -14.85 5.81
CA ILE A 292 9.28 -13.46 6.23
C ILE A 292 7.88 -13.00 5.82
N THR A 293 7.05 -12.63 6.80
CA THR A 293 5.66 -12.25 6.58
C THR A 293 5.28 -10.99 7.35
N ARG A 294 4.09 -10.45 7.04
CA ARG A 294 3.48 -9.32 7.74
C ARG A 294 2.72 -9.82 8.98
N PRO A 295 2.73 -9.08 10.09
CA PRO A 295 1.78 -9.30 11.16
C PRO A 295 0.38 -8.90 10.69
N ASN A 296 -0.64 -9.55 11.26
CA ASN A 296 -2.04 -9.25 10.97
C ASN A 296 -2.47 -7.84 11.44
N LYS A 297 -1.79 -7.30 12.46
CA LYS A 297 -2.00 -5.94 13.00
C LYS A 297 -0.65 -5.24 13.09
N GLY A 298 -0.57 -4.00 12.60
CA GLY A 298 0.64 -3.18 12.60
C GLY A 298 1.49 -3.30 11.33
N ARG A 299 2.64 -2.61 11.30
CA ARG A 299 3.56 -2.54 10.14
C ARG A 299 4.89 -3.27 10.34
N GLY A 300 4.98 -4.11 11.37
CA GLY A 300 6.19 -4.87 11.69
C GLY A 300 6.53 -5.94 10.66
N VAL A 301 7.63 -6.65 10.93
CA VAL A 301 8.11 -7.82 10.20
C VAL A 301 8.06 -9.02 11.12
N VAL A 302 7.56 -10.16 10.63
CA VAL A 302 7.58 -11.41 11.37
C VAL A 302 8.43 -12.43 10.63
N LEU A 303 9.41 -13.01 11.33
CA LEU A 303 10.17 -14.17 10.87
C LEU A 303 9.57 -15.42 11.51
N MET A 304 9.36 -16.49 10.74
CA MET A 304 8.89 -17.78 11.25
C MET A 304 9.66 -18.91 10.58
N ASP A 305 9.75 -20.07 11.24
CA ASP A 305 10.19 -21.29 10.56
C ASP A 305 9.14 -21.66 9.49
N LYS A 306 9.61 -21.93 8.27
CA LYS A 306 8.74 -22.21 7.12
C LYS A 306 7.87 -23.43 7.38
N GLN A 307 8.40 -24.46 8.04
CA GLN A 307 7.65 -25.67 8.35
C GLN A 307 6.47 -25.39 9.30
N ASP A 308 6.69 -24.60 10.37
CA ASP A 308 5.62 -24.21 11.30
C ASP A 308 4.54 -23.38 10.59
N TYR A 309 4.96 -22.45 9.73
CA TYR A 309 4.04 -21.66 8.90
C TYR A 309 3.18 -22.54 7.99
N VAL A 310 3.82 -23.48 7.26
CA VAL A 310 3.12 -24.42 6.37
C VAL A 310 2.15 -25.28 7.17
N ASN A 311 2.58 -25.83 8.31
CA ASN A 311 1.73 -26.66 9.18
C ASN A 311 0.50 -25.89 9.68
N LYS A 312 0.66 -24.63 10.10
CA LYS A 312 -0.47 -23.79 10.55
C LYS A 312 -1.48 -23.52 9.43
N ILE A 313 -1.03 -23.26 8.20
CA ILE A 313 -1.97 -23.08 7.07
C ILE A 313 -2.59 -24.43 6.68
N GLN A 314 -1.82 -25.51 6.66
CA GLN A 314 -2.35 -26.84 6.37
C GLN A 314 -3.41 -27.28 7.36
N SER A 315 -3.27 -26.94 8.65
CA SER A 315 -4.33 -27.23 9.64
C SER A 315 -5.66 -26.54 9.32
N ILE A 316 -5.65 -25.41 8.61
CA ILE A 316 -6.85 -24.73 8.13
C ILE A 316 -7.38 -25.42 6.86
N LEU A 317 -6.48 -25.77 5.93
CA LEU A 317 -6.84 -26.42 4.67
C LEU A 317 -7.33 -27.87 4.83
N ASN A 318 -7.01 -28.51 5.94
CA ASN A 318 -7.49 -29.85 6.27
C ASN A 318 -8.99 -29.89 6.63
N ASP A 319 -9.65 -28.75 6.77
CA ASP A 319 -11.11 -28.70 6.90
C ASP A 319 -11.79 -29.05 5.57
N SER A 320 -12.11 -30.34 5.42
CA SER A 320 -12.75 -30.89 4.23
C SER A 320 -14.18 -30.38 3.99
N SER A 321 -14.78 -29.69 4.97
CA SER A 321 -16.07 -29.01 4.77
C SER A 321 -15.93 -27.71 3.98
N LYS A 322 -14.72 -27.11 3.98
CA LYS A 322 -14.45 -25.79 3.36
C LYS A 322 -13.52 -25.88 2.17
N PHE A 323 -12.58 -26.83 2.18
CA PHE A 323 -11.54 -26.96 1.17
C PHE A 323 -11.47 -28.37 0.60
N SER A 324 -11.13 -28.45 -0.68
CA SER A 324 -10.84 -29.71 -1.37
C SER A 324 -9.51 -29.62 -2.08
N SER A 325 -8.62 -30.60 -1.90
CA SER A 325 -7.38 -30.66 -2.70
C SER A 325 -7.70 -31.17 -4.10
N LEU A 326 -6.99 -30.65 -5.11
CA LEU A 326 -7.12 -31.04 -6.51
C LEU A 326 -5.82 -31.68 -6.99
N SER A 327 -5.95 -32.71 -7.85
CA SER A 327 -4.81 -33.38 -8.49
C SER A 327 -4.19 -32.55 -9.61
N GLU A 328 -4.99 -31.72 -10.27
CA GLU A 328 -4.60 -30.93 -11.45
C GLU A 328 -5.11 -29.49 -11.35
N ASP A 329 -4.52 -28.58 -12.13
CA ASP A 329 -4.94 -27.18 -12.18
C ASP A 329 -6.12 -26.98 -13.14
N PRO A 330 -7.36 -26.68 -12.65
CA PRO A 330 -8.52 -26.52 -13.50
C PRO A 330 -8.64 -25.09 -14.07
N THR A 331 -7.68 -24.20 -13.82
CA THR A 331 -7.82 -22.75 -14.09
C THR A 331 -8.26 -22.47 -15.52
N LEU A 332 -7.57 -23.02 -16.53
CA LEU A 332 -7.88 -22.76 -17.93
C LEU A 332 -9.23 -23.33 -18.35
N ALA A 333 -9.57 -24.53 -17.86
CA ALA A 333 -10.86 -25.16 -18.15
C ALA A 333 -12.01 -24.30 -17.60
N ARG A 334 -11.91 -23.86 -16.35
CA ARG A 334 -12.93 -23.01 -15.70
C ARG A 334 -13.01 -21.62 -16.31
N GLU A 335 -11.88 -21.04 -16.69
CA GLU A 335 -11.83 -19.78 -17.42
C GLU A 335 -12.61 -19.87 -18.74
N ASN A 336 -12.38 -20.93 -19.51
CA ASN A 336 -13.07 -21.15 -20.78
C ASN A 336 -14.57 -21.38 -20.57
N SER A 337 -14.96 -22.16 -19.55
CA SER A 337 -16.37 -22.34 -19.20
C SER A 337 -17.03 -21.01 -18.82
N LEU A 338 -16.36 -20.19 -17.99
CA LEU A 338 -16.90 -18.88 -17.61
C LEU A 338 -17.02 -17.93 -18.81
N LYS A 339 -16.01 -17.89 -19.70
CA LYS A 339 -16.10 -17.10 -20.94
C LYS A 339 -17.27 -17.52 -21.81
N SER A 340 -17.49 -18.83 -21.96
CA SER A 340 -18.61 -19.37 -22.74
C SER A 340 -19.95 -18.97 -22.13
N LEU A 341 -20.09 -19.09 -20.81
CA LEU A 341 -21.29 -18.69 -20.09
C LEU A 341 -21.56 -17.19 -20.27
N LEU A 342 -20.58 -16.33 -19.99
CA LEU A 342 -20.73 -14.88 -20.13
C LEU A 342 -21.09 -14.46 -21.56
N ARG A 343 -20.47 -15.09 -22.57
CA ARG A 343 -20.79 -14.81 -23.98
C ARG A 343 -22.22 -15.23 -24.31
N LYS A 344 -22.64 -16.43 -23.90
CA LYS A 344 -24.02 -16.90 -24.09
C LYS A 344 -25.03 -15.90 -23.50
N LEU A 345 -24.82 -15.46 -22.26
CA LEU A 345 -25.73 -14.52 -21.59
C LEU A 345 -25.75 -13.15 -22.27
N HIS A 346 -24.60 -12.69 -22.76
CA HIS A 346 -24.48 -11.44 -23.50
C HIS A 346 -25.18 -11.51 -24.87
N ASP A 347 -24.92 -12.56 -25.65
CA ASP A 347 -25.55 -12.79 -26.97
C ASP A 347 -27.09 -12.93 -26.85
N GLN A 348 -27.58 -13.43 -25.71
CA GLN A 348 -29.01 -13.55 -25.40
C GLN A 348 -29.62 -12.27 -24.83
N GLY A 349 -28.85 -11.18 -24.68
CA GLY A 349 -29.33 -9.92 -24.12
C GLY A 349 -29.63 -9.95 -22.62
N GLN A 350 -29.18 -10.98 -21.90
CA GLN A 350 -29.40 -11.09 -20.46
C GLN A 350 -28.49 -10.18 -19.63
N THR A 351 -27.34 -9.78 -20.18
CA THR A 351 -26.37 -8.92 -19.50
C THR A 351 -26.06 -7.67 -20.32
N THR A 352 -25.84 -6.55 -19.65
CA THR A 352 -25.33 -5.33 -20.30
C THR A 352 -23.88 -5.49 -20.75
N ASP A 353 -23.45 -4.69 -21.73
CA ASP A 353 -22.05 -4.61 -22.15
C ASP A 353 -21.12 -4.33 -20.97
N GLN A 354 -21.52 -3.40 -20.10
CA GLN A 354 -20.75 -3.04 -18.90
C GLN A 354 -20.53 -4.24 -17.98
N PHE A 355 -21.60 -5.02 -17.71
CA PHE A 355 -21.47 -6.24 -16.90
C PHE A 355 -20.56 -7.26 -17.59
N TYR A 356 -20.79 -7.52 -18.88
CA TYR A 356 -20.02 -8.51 -19.64
C TYR A 356 -18.52 -8.19 -19.65
N TYR A 357 -18.12 -6.97 -20.01
CA TYR A 357 -16.70 -6.61 -20.09
C TYR A 357 -16.03 -6.55 -18.72
N LEU A 358 -16.75 -6.17 -17.66
CA LEU A 358 -16.23 -6.20 -16.30
C LEU A 358 -16.09 -7.63 -15.75
N ALA A 359 -17.06 -8.50 -16.05
CA ALA A 359 -17.11 -9.88 -15.57
C ALA A 359 -16.08 -10.78 -16.28
N ARG A 360 -15.71 -10.44 -17.51
CA ARG A 360 -14.83 -11.24 -18.37
C ARG A 360 -13.48 -11.52 -17.70
N PRO A 361 -12.96 -12.76 -17.78
CA PRO A 361 -11.63 -13.08 -17.29
C PRO A 361 -10.53 -12.22 -17.93
N THR A 362 -9.68 -11.63 -17.09
CA THR A 362 -8.52 -10.81 -17.50
C THR A 362 -7.18 -11.41 -17.05
N GLY A 363 -7.20 -12.57 -16.39
CA GLY A 363 -6.03 -13.32 -15.99
C GLY A 363 -6.34 -14.80 -15.84
N SER A 364 -5.30 -15.62 -16.03
CA SER A 364 -5.38 -17.09 -16.10
C SER A 364 -4.54 -17.77 -15.03
N ASN A 365 -4.40 -17.15 -13.86
CA ASN A 365 -3.63 -17.73 -12.75
C ASN A 365 -4.56 -18.29 -11.68
N PRO A 366 -4.21 -19.42 -11.03
CA PRO A 366 -4.85 -19.81 -9.78
C PRO A 366 -4.59 -18.74 -8.72
N GLY A 367 -5.50 -18.63 -7.74
CA GLY A 367 -5.29 -17.75 -6.60
C GLY A 367 -4.05 -18.16 -5.79
N ARG A 368 -3.52 -17.28 -4.94
CA ARG A 368 -2.38 -17.61 -4.05
C ARG A 368 -2.75 -17.41 -2.60
N LEU A 369 -2.70 -18.47 -1.81
CA LEU A 369 -2.97 -18.40 -0.38
C LEU A 369 -1.69 -18.02 0.38
N TYR A 370 -1.81 -17.10 1.32
CA TYR A 370 -0.77 -16.78 2.28
C TYR A 370 -1.38 -16.33 3.61
N GLY A 371 -0.66 -16.55 4.70
CA GLY A 371 -1.04 -16.18 6.06
C GLY A 371 -0.31 -14.94 6.62
N PHE A 372 -1.07 -14.08 7.30
CA PHE A 372 -0.52 -13.04 8.18
C PHE A 372 -0.45 -13.51 9.63
N SER A 373 0.62 -13.19 10.34
CA SER A 373 0.82 -13.67 11.71
C SER A 373 0.03 -12.88 12.75
N LYS A 374 -0.82 -13.55 13.52
CA LYS A 374 -1.55 -12.96 14.67
C LYS A 374 -0.68 -13.03 15.93
N VAL A 375 0.44 -12.30 15.93
CA VAL A 375 1.46 -12.29 17.02
C VAL A 375 0.93 -11.89 18.41
N HIS A 376 -0.27 -11.30 18.50
CA HIS A 376 -0.92 -10.92 19.75
C HIS A 376 -1.75 -12.06 20.38
N LYS A 377 -1.87 -13.22 19.72
CA LYS A 377 -2.54 -14.42 20.25
C LYS A 377 -1.51 -15.43 20.73
N GLN A 378 -1.84 -16.16 21.79
CA GLN A 378 -1.04 -17.28 22.31
C GLN A 378 -1.92 -18.55 22.33
N PRO A 379 -1.55 -19.63 21.60
CA PRO A 379 -0.42 -19.71 20.66
C PRO A 379 -0.61 -18.80 19.42
N VAL A 380 0.51 -18.41 18.79
CA VAL A 380 0.47 -17.59 17.57
C VAL A 380 -0.25 -18.35 16.45
N SER A 381 -1.28 -17.72 15.89
CA SER A 381 -2.07 -18.25 14.77
C SER A 381 -1.87 -17.41 13.50
N LEU A 382 -2.28 -17.94 12.34
CA LEU A 382 -2.22 -17.23 11.06
C LEU A 382 -3.62 -16.80 10.59
N ARG A 383 -3.73 -15.63 9.96
CA ARG A 383 -4.91 -15.21 9.20
C ARG A 383 -4.69 -15.54 7.72
N PRO A 384 -5.38 -16.55 7.15
CA PRO A 384 -5.25 -16.85 5.74
C PRO A 384 -5.87 -15.74 4.89
N VAL A 385 -5.21 -15.39 3.80
CA VAL A 385 -5.64 -14.42 2.79
C VAL A 385 -5.37 -15.02 1.42
N LEU A 386 -6.38 -14.98 0.56
CA LEU A 386 -6.30 -15.46 -0.81
C LEU A 386 -6.10 -14.28 -1.76
N SER A 387 -4.95 -14.22 -2.44
CA SER A 387 -4.79 -13.31 -3.56
C SER A 387 -5.63 -13.78 -4.74
N SER A 388 -6.73 -13.08 -4.98
CA SER A 388 -7.62 -13.29 -6.14
C SER A 388 -7.22 -12.43 -7.35
N ILE A 389 -6.19 -11.59 -7.23
CA ILE A 389 -5.78 -10.70 -8.32
C ILE A 389 -5.19 -11.56 -9.45
N GLY A 390 -5.76 -11.42 -10.65
CA GLY A 390 -5.34 -12.15 -11.84
C GLY A 390 -5.93 -13.56 -11.94
N THR A 391 -6.91 -13.92 -11.09
CA THR A 391 -7.73 -15.11 -11.28
C THR A 391 -8.84 -14.88 -12.29
N PHE A 392 -9.32 -15.96 -12.91
CA PHE A 392 -10.33 -15.89 -13.97
C PHE A 392 -11.68 -15.33 -13.47
N ASN A 393 -12.04 -15.57 -12.20
CA ASN A 393 -13.30 -15.15 -11.58
C ASN A 393 -13.24 -13.78 -10.88
N TYR A 394 -12.09 -13.09 -10.87
CA TYR A 394 -11.92 -11.81 -10.18
C TYR A 394 -12.82 -10.69 -10.76
N GLY A 395 -12.88 -10.59 -12.09
CA GLY A 395 -13.73 -9.61 -12.79
C GLY A 395 -15.21 -9.87 -12.52
N LEU A 396 -15.63 -11.14 -12.62
CA LEU A 396 -16.99 -11.57 -12.28
C LEU A 396 -17.39 -11.18 -10.85
N GLY A 397 -16.49 -11.40 -9.88
CA GLY A 397 -16.72 -10.97 -8.50
C GLY A 397 -17.02 -9.48 -8.38
N LYS A 398 -16.30 -8.62 -9.13
CA LYS A 398 -16.57 -7.17 -9.16
C LYS A 398 -17.90 -6.82 -9.81
N ALA A 399 -18.21 -7.45 -10.94
CA ALA A 399 -19.46 -7.20 -11.66
C ALA A 399 -20.68 -7.57 -10.79
N LEU A 400 -20.63 -8.73 -10.13
CA LEU A 400 -21.66 -9.16 -9.19
C LEU A 400 -21.73 -8.24 -7.97
N THR A 401 -20.60 -7.78 -7.42
CA THR A 401 -20.62 -6.81 -6.32
C THR A 401 -21.34 -5.52 -6.69
N GLN A 402 -21.15 -5.01 -7.92
CA GLN A 402 -21.85 -3.81 -8.39
C GLN A 402 -23.35 -4.09 -8.54
N MET A 403 -23.71 -5.18 -9.21
CA MET A 403 -25.09 -5.57 -9.46
C MET A 403 -25.90 -5.79 -8.18
N LEU A 404 -25.29 -6.37 -7.15
CA LEU A 404 -25.96 -6.82 -5.93
C LEU A 404 -25.82 -5.83 -4.76
N SER A 405 -25.21 -4.67 -5.00
CA SER A 405 -24.90 -3.68 -3.95
C SER A 405 -26.13 -3.07 -3.29
N ASP A 406 -27.25 -3.03 -4.01
CA ASP A 406 -28.53 -2.48 -3.56
C ASP A 406 -29.31 -3.42 -2.60
N LEU A 407 -28.87 -4.68 -2.44
CA LEU A 407 -29.45 -5.63 -1.47
C LEU A 407 -29.06 -5.33 -0.01
N ILE A 408 -28.04 -4.48 0.21
CA ILE A 408 -27.60 -4.13 1.56
C ILE A 408 -28.55 -3.09 2.18
N ASP A 409 -29.26 -3.50 3.23
CA ASP A 409 -29.89 -2.64 4.22
C ASP A 409 -28.88 -2.28 5.32
N ASN A 410 -28.90 -1.00 5.71
CA ASN A 410 -27.92 -0.43 6.62
C ASN A 410 -28.43 -0.27 8.05
N LYS A 411 -29.67 -0.67 8.38
CA LYS A 411 -30.28 -0.43 9.70
C LYS A 411 -29.43 -0.88 10.88
N ASN A 412 -28.91 -2.11 10.84
CA ASN A 412 -28.11 -2.70 11.92
C ASN A 412 -26.60 -2.63 11.67
N MET A 413 -26.17 -1.98 10.57
CA MET A 413 -24.78 -1.92 10.18
C MET A 413 -24.14 -0.59 10.56
N ILE A 414 -22.92 -0.66 11.09
CA ILE A 414 -22.07 0.50 11.28
C ILE A 414 -21.35 0.80 9.95
N LYS A 415 -21.71 1.90 9.29
CA LYS A 415 -21.04 2.35 8.06
C LYS A 415 -19.71 3.01 8.36
N ASP A 416 -19.74 3.94 9.30
CA ASP A 416 -18.59 4.71 9.72
C ASP A 416 -18.61 4.91 11.23
N LEU A 417 -17.41 5.11 11.77
CA LEU A 417 -17.22 5.17 13.22
C LEU A 417 -17.84 6.44 13.81
N SER A 418 -17.89 7.53 13.04
CA SER A 418 -18.44 8.80 13.48
C SER A 418 -19.97 8.76 13.56
N SER A 419 -20.64 8.11 12.61
CA SER A 419 -22.09 7.89 12.68
C SER A 419 -22.44 7.01 13.87
N PHE A 420 -21.68 5.95 14.12
CA PHE A 420 -21.89 5.08 15.28
C PHE A 420 -21.75 5.83 16.61
N VAL A 421 -20.74 6.68 16.77
CA VAL A 421 -20.56 7.49 17.98
C VAL A 421 -21.72 8.47 18.17
N LYS A 422 -22.21 9.10 17.08
CA LYS A 422 -23.39 9.97 17.14
C LYS A 422 -24.65 9.19 17.55
N ASP A 423 -24.89 8.04 16.93
CA ASP A 423 -26.03 7.17 17.25
C ASP A 423 -25.99 6.74 18.72
N LEU A 424 -24.79 6.42 19.24
CA LEU A 424 -24.58 6.01 20.63
C LEU A 424 -24.89 7.14 21.61
N HIS A 425 -24.48 8.38 21.31
CA HIS A 425 -24.76 9.56 22.12
C HIS A 425 -26.22 10.04 22.03
N ALA A 426 -26.93 9.64 20.97
CA ALA A 426 -28.35 9.94 20.80
C ALA A 426 -29.28 8.90 21.47
N LEU A 427 -28.72 7.84 22.07
CA LEU A 427 -29.50 6.87 22.83
C LEU A 427 -30.03 7.49 24.13
N ASP A 428 -31.28 7.17 24.48
CA ASP A 428 -31.90 7.66 25.71
C ASP A 428 -31.09 7.29 26.96
N ASP A 429 -31.00 8.21 27.92
CA ASP A 429 -30.22 8.05 29.16
C ASP A 429 -30.49 6.73 29.93
N PRO A 430 -31.71 6.17 30.01
CA PRO A 430 -31.94 4.87 30.65
C PRO A 430 -31.17 3.72 30.01
N LEU A 431 -30.81 3.82 28.73
CA LEU A 431 -30.02 2.80 28.03
C LEU A 431 -28.57 2.73 28.57
N SER A 432 -28.08 3.78 29.25
CA SER A 432 -26.80 3.80 29.97
C SER A 432 -26.78 2.96 31.25
N THR A 433 -27.91 2.36 31.63
CA THR A 433 -27.98 1.37 32.72
C THR A 433 -27.70 -0.06 32.25
N PHE A 434 -27.69 -0.30 30.94
CA PHE A 434 -27.44 -1.63 30.37
C PHE A 434 -25.95 -1.90 30.17
N LYS A 435 -25.59 -3.17 30.31
CA LYS A 435 -24.20 -3.62 30.20
C LYS A 435 -23.73 -3.56 28.75
N ILE A 436 -22.57 -2.96 28.50
CA ILE A 436 -21.95 -2.98 27.18
C ILE A 436 -21.27 -4.33 26.95
N VAL A 437 -21.60 -4.97 25.83
CA VAL A 437 -21.00 -6.23 25.38
C VAL A 437 -20.57 -6.08 23.92
N SER A 438 -19.40 -6.62 23.60
CA SER A 438 -19.00 -6.86 22.21
C SER A 438 -19.02 -8.33 21.88
N PHE A 439 -19.64 -8.70 20.77
CA PHE A 439 -19.56 -10.04 20.19
C PHE A 439 -18.69 -10.03 18.93
N ASP A 440 -17.81 -11.00 18.77
CA ASP A 440 -16.97 -11.20 17.58
C ASP A 440 -17.30 -12.54 16.90
N VAL A 441 -17.53 -12.51 15.58
CA VAL A 441 -17.79 -13.72 14.79
C VAL A 441 -16.48 -14.46 14.50
N VAL A 442 -16.40 -15.71 14.97
CA VAL A 442 -15.23 -16.55 14.76
C VAL A 442 -15.04 -16.87 13.28
N ASN A 443 -13.93 -16.41 12.70
CA ASN A 443 -13.52 -16.66 11.32
C ASN A 443 -14.64 -16.38 10.28
N LEU A 444 -15.31 -15.22 10.41
CA LEU A 444 -16.44 -14.78 9.60
C LEU A 444 -16.45 -15.30 8.16
N TYR A 445 -15.45 -14.91 7.36
CA TYR A 445 -15.44 -15.17 5.92
C TYR A 445 -15.40 -16.66 5.57
N THR A 446 -14.57 -17.49 6.22
CA THR A 446 -14.52 -18.93 5.93
C THR A 446 -15.78 -19.68 6.39
N ASN A 447 -16.60 -19.03 7.23
CA ASN A 447 -17.78 -19.60 7.83
C ASN A 447 -19.11 -19.13 7.19
N ILE A 448 -19.06 -18.21 6.22
CA ILE A 448 -20.25 -17.82 5.46
C ILE A 448 -20.78 -19.02 4.66
N PRO A 449 -22.01 -19.49 4.90
CA PRO A 449 -22.58 -20.64 4.20
C PRO A 449 -23.01 -20.24 2.78
N VAL A 450 -22.20 -20.61 1.78
CA VAL A 450 -22.34 -20.05 0.42
C VAL A 450 -23.68 -20.37 -0.22
N ASP A 451 -24.17 -21.62 -0.11
CA ASP A 451 -25.46 -21.99 -0.69
C ASP A 451 -26.63 -21.25 -0.05
N ALA A 452 -26.61 -21.10 1.27
CA ALA A 452 -27.63 -20.35 1.98
C ALA A 452 -27.62 -18.88 1.54
N THR A 453 -26.44 -18.26 1.40
CA THR A 453 -26.32 -16.88 0.91
C THR A 453 -26.80 -16.73 -0.53
N ILE A 454 -26.45 -17.66 -1.43
CA ILE A 454 -26.94 -17.65 -2.81
C ILE A 454 -28.47 -17.74 -2.83
N ASN A 455 -29.06 -18.62 -2.04
CA ASN A 455 -30.51 -18.75 -1.97
C ASN A 455 -31.20 -17.49 -1.43
N ILE A 456 -30.59 -16.81 -0.45
CA ILE A 456 -31.08 -15.50 0.04
C ILE A 456 -31.09 -14.49 -1.09
N ILE A 457 -30.00 -14.36 -1.84
CA ILE A 457 -29.88 -13.43 -2.97
C ILE A 457 -30.96 -13.73 -4.03
N LEU A 458 -31.11 -15.00 -4.41
CA LEU A 458 -32.08 -15.38 -5.44
C LEU A 458 -33.53 -15.17 -4.97
N LYS A 459 -33.82 -15.41 -3.69
CA LYS A 459 -35.13 -15.12 -3.13
C LYS A 459 -35.41 -13.61 -3.20
N GLU A 460 -34.48 -12.80 -2.70
CA GLU A 460 -34.68 -11.35 -2.62
C GLU A 460 -34.84 -10.73 -4.02
N LEU A 461 -34.09 -11.22 -5.02
CA LEU A 461 -34.14 -10.69 -6.38
C LEU A 461 -35.34 -11.14 -7.21
N TYR A 462 -35.79 -12.39 -7.06
CA TYR A 462 -36.81 -12.97 -7.95
C TYR A 462 -38.17 -13.20 -7.29
N GLU A 463 -38.25 -13.19 -5.96
CA GLU A 463 -39.49 -13.43 -5.21
C GLU A 463 -39.94 -12.18 -4.45
N ASP A 464 -39.01 -11.47 -3.79
CA ASP A 464 -39.36 -10.33 -2.93
C ASP A 464 -39.37 -8.98 -3.69
N ARG A 465 -38.80 -8.92 -4.90
CA ARG A 465 -38.78 -7.71 -5.74
C ARG A 465 -39.94 -7.67 -6.74
N PRO A 466 -40.53 -6.49 -7.00
CA PRO A 466 -41.58 -6.34 -8.01
C PRO A 466 -41.11 -6.67 -9.44
N VAL A 467 -39.86 -6.30 -9.75
CA VAL A 467 -39.26 -6.53 -11.08
C VAL A 467 -37.97 -7.32 -10.89
N PRO A 468 -37.91 -8.57 -11.38
CA PRO A 468 -36.71 -9.38 -11.31
C PRO A 468 -35.62 -8.87 -12.28
N PRO A 469 -34.34 -9.23 -12.06
CA PRO A 469 -33.28 -8.98 -13.02
C PRO A 469 -33.56 -9.64 -14.37
N ILE A 470 -32.99 -9.06 -15.44
CA ILE A 470 -33.06 -9.61 -16.80
C ILE A 470 -32.34 -10.97 -16.88
N ILE A 471 -31.22 -11.13 -16.15
CA ILE A 471 -30.51 -12.42 -16.04
C ILE A 471 -31.46 -13.45 -15.44
N GLU A 472 -31.55 -14.64 -16.02
CA GLU A 472 -32.40 -15.70 -15.49
C GLU A 472 -31.89 -16.22 -14.14
N ARG A 473 -32.81 -16.67 -13.28
CA ARG A 473 -32.50 -17.15 -11.91
C ARG A 473 -31.42 -18.22 -11.88
N ASN A 474 -31.47 -19.19 -12.80
CA ASN A 474 -30.51 -20.28 -12.86
C ASN A 474 -29.15 -19.82 -13.37
N ASP A 475 -29.12 -18.93 -14.36
CA ASP A 475 -27.89 -18.36 -14.88
C ASP A 475 -27.20 -17.48 -13.81
N LEU A 476 -27.95 -16.67 -13.05
CA LEU A 476 -27.39 -15.91 -11.93
C LEU A 476 -26.84 -16.82 -10.82
N LYS A 477 -27.54 -17.90 -10.50
CA LYS A 477 -27.06 -18.92 -9.55
C LYS A 477 -25.73 -19.52 -10.02
N GLU A 478 -25.61 -19.82 -11.31
CA GLU A 478 -24.38 -20.35 -11.89
C GLU A 478 -23.24 -19.33 -11.83
N LEU A 479 -23.50 -18.05 -12.15
CA LEU A 479 -22.53 -16.97 -12.02
C LEU A 479 -22.02 -16.79 -10.58
N LEU A 480 -22.92 -16.77 -9.59
CA LEU A 480 -22.55 -16.72 -8.17
C LEU A 480 -21.71 -17.94 -7.76
N THR A 481 -22.08 -19.12 -8.24
CA THR A 481 -21.33 -20.37 -7.99
C THR A 481 -19.92 -20.30 -8.58
N PHE A 482 -19.76 -19.78 -9.81
CA PHE A 482 -18.45 -19.57 -10.44
C PHE A 482 -17.60 -18.55 -9.68
N ALA A 483 -18.21 -17.48 -9.19
CA ALA A 483 -17.51 -16.43 -8.47
C ALA A 483 -16.92 -16.93 -7.14
N ILE A 484 -17.57 -17.90 -6.48
CA ILE A 484 -17.27 -18.28 -5.09
C ILE A 484 -16.73 -19.72 -4.99
N LYS A 485 -17.55 -20.72 -5.36
CA LYS A 485 -17.27 -22.15 -5.12
C LYS A 485 -16.25 -22.77 -6.07
N LYS A 486 -16.03 -22.15 -7.23
CA LYS A 486 -15.04 -22.61 -8.22
C LYS A 486 -13.72 -21.85 -8.11
N SER A 487 -13.45 -21.23 -6.96
CA SER A 487 -12.23 -20.46 -6.73
C SER A 487 -11.06 -21.38 -6.35
N ASN A 488 -10.28 -21.81 -7.35
CA ASN A 488 -9.07 -22.61 -7.12
C ASN A 488 -7.84 -21.74 -6.80
N PHE A 489 -6.96 -22.27 -5.95
CA PHE A 489 -5.76 -21.59 -5.49
C PHE A 489 -4.60 -22.51 -5.17
N LEU A 490 -3.39 -21.95 -5.15
CA LEU A 490 -2.13 -22.62 -4.85
C LEU A 490 -1.68 -22.31 -3.41
N PHE A 491 -1.27 -23.35 -2.69
CA PHE A 491 -0.51 -23.23 -1.44
C PHE A 491 0.56 -24.33 -1.39
N ASP A 492 1.81 -23.95 -1.13
CA ASP A 492 2.94 -24.87 -1.00
C ASP A 492 3.04 -25.90 -2.14
N GLY A 493 2.88 -25.43 -3.39
CA GLY A 493 2.95 -26.25 -4.59
C GLY A 493 1.72 -27.15 -4.84
N LYS A 494 0.72 -27.15 -3.96
CA LYS A 494 -0.52 -27.92 -4.11
C LYS A 494 -1.70 -27.02 -4.45
N ILE A 495 -2.65 -27.56 -5.21
CA ILE A 495 -3.85 -26.87 -5.65
C ILE A 495 -5.05 -27.30 -4.80
N TYR A 496 -5.88 -26.32 -4.45
CA TYR A 496 -7.09 -26.51 -3.66
C TYR A 496 -8.23 -25.73 -4.27
N ASP A 497 -9.45 -26.20 -4.00
CA ASP A 497 -10.69 -25.45 -4.14
C ASP A 497 -11.19 -25.00 -2.79
N GLN A 498 -11.74 -23.79 -2.76
CA GLN A 498 -12.67 -23.39 -1.71
C GLN A 498 -14.09 -23.78 -2.12
N ILE A 499 -14.64 -24.81 -1.48
CA ILE A 499 -15.97 -25.37 -1.80
C ILE A 499 -17.09 -24.73 -0.96
N ASP A 500 -16.76 -24.16 0.19
CA ASP A 500 -17.65 -23.38 1.04
C ASP A 500 -16.88 -22.29 1.82
N GLY A 501 -17.61 -21.34 2.41
CA GLY A 501 -17.02 -20.09 2.87
C GLY A 501 -16.64 -19.17 1.71
N VAL A 502 -16.30 -17.95 2.06
CA VAL A 502 -15.76 -16.96 1.12
C VAL A 502 -14.33 -16.62 1.49
N SER A 503 -13.49 -16.38 0.49
CA SER A 503 -12.08 -16.07 0.70
C SER A 503 -11.87 -14.60 0.99
N MET A 504 -11.04 -14.31 1.99
CA MET A 504 -10.53 -12.96 2.23
C MET A 504 -9.63 -12.57 1.06
N GLY A 505 -10.10 -11.64 0.24
CA GLY A 505 -9.44 -11.21 -1.00
C GLY A 505 -10.34 -11.28 -2.22
N SER A 506 -11.44 -12.04 -2.18
CA SER A 506 -12.48 -11.93 -3.21
C SER A 506 -13.20 -10.57 -3.13
N PRO A 507 -13.41 -9.86 -4.26
CA PRO A 507 -14.20 -8.62 -4.28
C PRO A 507 -15.65 -8.80 -3.82
N LEU A 508 -16.18 -10.02 -3.92
CA LEU A 508 -17.56 -10.35 -3.60
C LEU A 508 -17.74 -10.75 -2.12
N ALA A 509 -16.66 -11.16 -1.44
CA ALA A 509 -16.72 -11.68 -0.07
C ALA A 509 -17.35 -10.71 0.95
N PRO A 510 -17.03 -9.39 0.98
CA PRO A 510 -17.64 -8.46 1.93
C PRO A 510 -19.15 -8.34 1.74
N LEU A 511 -19.62 -8.30 0.49
CA LEU A 511 -21.04 -8.19 0.16
C LEU A 511 -21.81 -9.43 0.62
N LEU A 512 -21.29 -10.63 0.34
CA LEU A 512 -21.93 -11.88 0.74
C LEU A 512 -22.03 -12.05 2.25
N ALA A 513 -20.95 -11.70 2.97
CA ALA A 513 -20.97 -11.72 4.43
C ALA A 513 -22.06 -10.77 4.96
N GLN A 514 -22.19 -9.58 4.37
CA GLN A 514 -23.21 -8.61 4.77
C GLN A 514 -24.64 -9.11 4.49
N ILE A 515 -24.91 -9.61 3.29
CA ILE A 515 -26.24 -10.14 2.90
C ILE A 515 -26.65 -11.29 3.83
N PHE A 516 -25.73 -12.22 4.10
CA PHE A 516 -26.01 -13.33 5.00
C PHE A 516 -26.32 -12.86 6.43
N PHE A 517 -25.51 -11.96 7.00
CA PHE A 517 -25.74 -11.50 8.38
C PHE A 517 -26.96 -10.59 8.51
N GLN A 518 -27.29 -9.81 7.48
CA GLN A 518 -28.54 -9.06 7.46
C GLN A 518 -29.76 -9.97 7.58
N GLU A 519 -29.79 -11.05 6.80
CA GLU A 519 -30.89 -12.02 6.87
C GLU A 519 -30.89 -12.80 8.19
N PHE A 520 -29.69 -13.15 8.70
CA PHE A 520 -29.53 -13.77 10.01
C PHE A 520 -30.10 -12.86 11.12
N GLU A 521 -29.80 -11.58 11.11
CA GLU A 521 -30.32 -10.61 12.10
C GLU A 521 -31.84 -10.47 11.97
N LYS A 522 -32.36 -10.25 10.75
CA LYS A 522 -33.81 -10.10 10.49
C LYS A 522 -34.61 -11.29 11.01
N LYS A 523 -34.14 -12.51 10.79
CA LYS A 523 -34.81 -13.76 11.22
C LYS A 523 -34.83 -13.95 12.74
N ASN A 524 -33.88 -13.34 13.46
CA ASN A 524 -33.67 -13.60 14.89
C ASN A 524 -33.99 -12.41 15.80
N LEU A 525 -34.61 -11.34 15.28
CA LEU A 525 -34.94 -10.13 16.05
C LEU A 525 -35.73 -10.43 17.34
N SER A 526 -36.80 -11.22 17.24
CA SER A 526 -37.63 -11.58 18.40
C SER A 526 -36.86 -12.39 19.45
N LEU A 527 -35.93 -13.24 19.01
CA LEU A 527 -35.06 -13.97 19.92
C LEU A 527 -34.05 -13.03 20.61
N PHE A 528 -33.51 -12.04 19.89
CA PHE A 528 -32.60 -11.06 20.49
C PHE A 528 -33.28 -10.32 21.64
N GLU A 529 -34.53 -9.89 21.45
CA GLU A 529 -35.34 -9.27 22.51
C GLU A 529 -35.52 -10.22 23.71
N ASN A 530 -35.85 -11.49 23.47
CA ASN A 530 -36.00 -12.51 24.53
C ASN A 530 -34.69 -12.80 25.27
N LEU A 531 -33.54 -12.61 24.62
CA LEU A 531 -32.20 -12.72 25.22
C LEU A 531 -31.75 -11.44 25.93
N GLY A 532 -32.62 -10.43 26.02
CA GLY A 532 -32.34 -9.17 26.69
C GLY A 532 -31.40 -8.24 25.90
N ILE A 533 -31.26 -8.46 24.59
CA ILE A 533 -30.51 -7.58 23.68
C ILE A 533 -31.41 -6.40 23.31
N LEU A 534 -31.03 -5.21 23.73
CA LEU A 534 -31.83 -3.99 23.53
C LEU A 534 -31.29 -3.09 22.42
N TYR A 535 -30.02 -3.25 22.10
CA TYR A 535 -29.37 -2.53 21.01
C TYR A 535 -28.37 -3.46 20.33
N TRP A 536 -28.37 -3.46 19.00
CA TRP A 536 -27.50 -4.31 18.18
C TRP A 536 -26.97 -3.53 16.98
N LYS A 537 -25.66 -3.34 16.91
CA LYS A 537 -24.98 -2.69 15.78
C LYS A 537 -23.72 -3.46 15.39
N ARG A 538 -23.63 -3.89 14.14
CA ARG A 538 -22.52 -4.71 13.63
C ARG A 538 -21.64 -3.94 12.66
N TYR A 539 -20.32 -4.08 12.83
CA TYR A 539 -19.29 -3.70 11.90
C TYR A 539 -18.57 -4.96 11.41
N VAL A 540 -18.98 -5.48 10.25
CA VAL A 540 -18.43 -6.71 9.66
C VAL A 540 -18.53 -7.90 10.65
N ASP A 541 -17.45 -8.26 11.35
CA ASP A 541 -17.34 -9.33 12.35
C ASP A 541 -17.57 -8.86 13.80
N ASP A 542 -17.27 -7.61 14.11
CA ASP A 542 -17.43 -7.00 15.43
C ASP A 542 -18.86 -6.48 15.63
N THR A 543 -19.54 -6.88 16.70
CA THR A 543 -20.89 -6.42 17.05
C THR A 543 -20.89 -5.73 18.39
N PHE A 544 -21.48 -4.54 18.46
CA PHE A 544 -21.74 -3.78 19.67
C PHE A 544 -23.16 -4.05 20.15
N VAL A 545 -23.30 -4.39 21.43
CA VAL A 545 -24.57 -4.75 22.05
C VAL A 545 -24.76 -4.06 23.40
N LEU A 546 -25.98 -3.56 23.66
CA LEU A 546 -26.44 -3.24 25.00
C LEU A 546 -27.31 -4.39 25.51
N LEU A 547 -26.83 -5.04 26.57
CA LEU A 547 -27.43 -6.24 27.15
C LEU A 547 -28.04 -5.91 28.52
N ASN A 548 -29.26 -6.41 28.75
CA ASN A 548 -29.89 -6.33 30.05
C ASN A 548 -29.06 -7.07 31.11
N PRO A 549 -28.62 -6.41 32.21
CA PRO A 549 -27.78 -7.01 33.25
C PRO A 549 -28.31 -8.30 33.87
N LYS A 550 -29.62 -8.58 33.77
CA LYS A 550 -30.23 -9.84 34.23
C LYS A 550 -29.75 -11.06 33.45
N PHE A 551 -29.21 -10.87 32.24
CA PHE A 551 -28.76 -11.95 31.37
C PHE A 551 -27.23 -12.11 31.46
N SER A 552 -26.78 -13.37 31.54
CA SER A 552 -25.35 -13.71 31.45
C SER A 552 -24.90 -13.64 30.00
N THR A 553 -23.79 -12.95 29.76
CA THR A 553 -23.24 -12.80 28.40
C THR A 553 -22.76 -14.12 27.84
N GLU A 554 -22.19 -15.00 28.67
CA GLU A 554 -21.73 -16.31 28.23
C GLU A 554 -22.91 -17.17 27.73
N LYS A 555 -24.04 -17.12 28.45
CA LYS A 555 -25.27 -17.82 28.04
C LYS A 555 -25.83 -17.24 26.75
N VAL A 556 -25.93 -15.92 26.64
CA VAL A 556 -26.40 -15.26 25.40
C VAL A 556 -25.47 -15.59 24.23
N CYS A 557 -24.15 -15.55 24.42
CA CYS A 557 -23.17 -15.92 23.41
C CYS A 557 -23.33 -17.38 22.93
N ALA A 558 -23.59 -18.29 23.86
CA ALA A 558 -23.84 -19.69 23.56
C ALA A 558 -25.15 -19.88 22.78
N GLU A 559 -26.23 -19.18 23.13
CA GLU A 559 -27.50 -19.22 22.38
C GLU A 559 -27.36 -18.63 20.98
N LEU A 560 -26.69 -17.48 20.83
CA LEU A 560 -26.39 -16.88 19.52
C LEU A 560 -25.61 -17.86 18.62
N SER A 561 -24.66 -18.59 19.20
CA SER A 561 -23.84 -19.59 18.50
C SER A 561 -24.59 -20.88 18.11
N LYS A 562 -25.84 -21.05 18.57
CA LYS A 562 -26.71 -22.17 18.17
C LYS A 562 -27.62 -21.82 17.00
N LEU A 563 -27.80 -20.54 16.68
CA LEU A 563 -28.74 -20.08 15.65
C LEU A 563 -28.39 -20.54 14.23
N HIS A 564 -27.11 -20.81 13.98
CA HIS A 564 -26.67 -21.36 12.72
C HIS A 564 -25.47 -22.29 12.94
N SER A 565 -25.45 -23.44 12.27
CA SER A 565 -24.38 -24.45 12.42
C SER A 565 -22.99 -23.88 12.11
N SER A 566 -22.89 -23.08 11.05
CA SER A 566 -21.64 -22.46 10.60
C SER A 566 -21.20 -21.20 11.36
N VAL A 567 -22.05 -20.59 12.19
CA VAL A 567 -21.74 -19.29 12.84
C VAL A 567 -21.47 -19.51 14.32
N LYS A 568 -20.34 -18.97 14.80
CA LYS A 568 -19.95 -19.00 16.22
C LYS A 568 -19.54 -17.61 16.66
N PHE A 569 -19.90 -17.25 17.88
CA PHE A 569 -19.58 -15.98 18.50
C PHE A 569 -18.59 -16.16 19.65
N THR A 570 -17.80 -15.13 19.90
CA THR A 570 -17.10 -14.92 21.16
C THR A 570 -17.57 -13.60 21.76
N SER A 571 -17.40 -13.39 23.05
CA SER A 571 -17.89 -12.20 23.74
C SER A 571 -16.82 -11.55 24.60
N GLN A 572 -16.88 -10.22 24.69
CA GLN A 572 -16.12 -9.41 25.62
C GLN A 572 -17.07 -8.43 26.33
N GLU A 573 -17.08 -8.47 27.66
CA GLU A 573 -17.85 -7.52 28.48
C GLU A 573 -17.06 -6.25 28.78
N GLU A 574 -17.77 -5.18 29.13
CA GLU A 574 -17.16 -4.01 29.76
C GLU A 574 -16.42 -4.34 31.07
N ASP A 575 -15.42 -3.52 31.40
CA ASP A 575 -14.72 -3.60 32.68
C ASP A 575 -15.71 -3.40 33.85
N ALA A 576 -15.74 -4.37 34.77
CA ALA A 576 -16.73 -4.40 35.85
C ALA A 576 -16.65 -3.22 36.83
N VAL A 577 -15.49 -2.58 36.97
CA VAL A 577 -15.27 -1.47 37.92
C VAL A 577 -15.41 -0.13 37.22
N LYS A 578 -14.95 -0.06 35.97
CA LYS A 578 -14.81 1.19 35.24
C LYS A 578 -15.93 1.43 34.24
N HIS A 579 -16.70 0.39 33.90
CA HIS A 579 -17.74 0.35 32.86
C HIS A 579 -17.21 0.79 31.50
N LYS A 580 -16.10 0.19 31.08
CA LYS A 580 -15.36 0.59 29.88
C LYS A 580 -15.19 -0.58 28.91
N LEU A 581 -15.38 -0.33 27.63
CA LEU A 581 -15.09 -1.29 26.56
C LEU A 581 -14.40 -0.60 25.39
N SER A 582 -13.40 -1.27 24.81
CA SER A 582 -12.83 -0.87 23.53
C SER A 582 -13.60 -1.58 22.41
N PHE A 583 -14.25 -0.84 21.55
CA PHE A 583 -14.97 -1.36 20.38
C PHE A 583 -14.42 -0.68 19.12
N LEU A 584 -13.97 -1.48 18.14
CA LEU A 584 -13.22 -0.99 16.98
C LEU A 584 -12.04 -0.08 17.40
N ASN A 585 -12.03 1.19 16.97
CA ASN A 585 -11.05 2.20 17.37
C ASN A 585 -11.69 3.26 18.29
N VAL A 586 -12.74 2.91 19.05
CA VAL A 586 -13.38 3.81 20.01
C VAL A 586 -13.34 3.16 21.38
N PHE A 587 -12.92 3.96 22.36
CA PHE A 587 -13.08 3.65 23.76
C PHE A 587 -14.42 4.18 24.22
N ILE A 588 -15.26 3.32 24.79
CA ILE A 588 -16.60 3.66 25.25
C ILE A 588 -16.63 3.46 26.77
N GLN A 589 -17.08 4.48 27.49
CA GLN A 589 -17.29 4.43 28.92
C GLN A 589 -18.75 4.76 29.22
N ARG A 590 -19.44 3.85 29.91
CA ARG A 590 -20.79 4.06 30.41
C ARG A 590 -20.75 4.96 31.65
N GLN A 591 -21.63 5.94 31.72
CA GLN A 591 -21.82 6.81 32.88
C GLN A 591 -23.29 6.75 33.31
N GLU A 592 -23.55 6.17 34.47
CA GLU A 592 -24.93 5.94 34.93
C GLU A 592 -25.71 7.25 35.06
N GLY A 593 -26.83 7.33 34.34
CA GLY A 593 -27.72 8.50 34.33
C GLY A 593 -27.23 9.71 33.53
N ILE A 594 -26.10 9.58 32.83
CA ILE A 594 -25.50 10.66 32.02
C ILE A 594 -25.32 10.24 30.55
N GLY A 595 -25.26 8.92 30.27
CA GLY A 595 -25.11 8.39 28.92
C GLY A 595 -23.77 7.69 28.70
N PHE A 596 -23.16 7.91 27.54
CA PHE A 596 -21.88 7.31 27.14
C PHE A 596 -20.83 8.39 26.93
N GLN A 597 -19.60 8.15 27.37
CA GLN A 597 -18.44 8.94 26.99
C GLN A 597 -17.59 8.15 26.00
N THR A 598 -17.20 8.77 24.90
CA THR A 598 -16.38 8.11 23.87
C THR A 598 -15.03 8.80 23.69
N ARG A 599 -14.00 8.02 23.31
CA ARG A 599 -12.70 8.55 22.88
C ARG A 599 -12.17 7.78 21.70
N TYR A 600 -11.73 8.48 20.66
CA TYR A 600 -11.09 7.82 19.53
C TYR A 600 -9.69 7.31 19.94
N LEU A 601 -9.41 6.07 19.57
CA LEU A 601 -8.13 5.44 19.76
C LEU A 601 -7.36 5.53 18.44
N GLN A 602 -6.25 6.29 18.44
CA GLN A 602 -5.38 6.32 17.28
C GLN A 602 -4.41 5.14 17.34
N LYS A 603 -4.32 4.37 16.25
CA LYS A 603 -3.20 3.45 16.06
C LYS A 603 -1.95 4.28 15.81
N THR A 604 -1.12 4.46 16.83
CA THR A 604 0.30 4.78 16.57
C THR A 604 1.02 3.48 16.23
N ASP A 605 2.19 3.59 15.59
CA ASP A 605 2.89 2.49 14.94
C ASP A 605 3.12 1.24 15.82
N LEU A 606 2.91 1.33 17.14
CA LEU A 606 3.14 0.25 18.10
C LEU A 606 2.12 0.08 19.25
N HIS A 607 1.28 1.06 19.62
CA HIS A 607 0.23 0.90 20.65
C HIS A 607 -0.96 1.86 20.45
N TRP A 608 -2.09 1.59 21.12
CA TRP A 608 -3.21 2.52 21.23
C TRP A 608 -2.79 3.74 22.06
N THR A 609 -2.88 4.94 21.49
CA THR A 609 -2.76 6.20 22.24
C THR A 609 -4.09 6.95 22.17
N TYR A 610 -4.49 7.55 23.29
CA TYR A 610 -5.71 8.34 23.40
C TYR A 610 -5.48 9.70 22.76
N ASP A 611 -6.32 10.09 21.79
CA ASP A 611 -6.35 11.46 21.32
C ASP A 611 -7.78 11.98 21.27
N LYS A 612 -7.93 13.18 21.86
CA LYS A 612 -9.13 14.02 21.99
C LYS A 612 -10.30 13.44 22.82
N MET A 613 -10.71 14.23 23.81
CA MET A 613 -12.04 14.14 24.43
C MET A 613 -13.03 14.87 23.53
N GLU A 614 -14.10 14.19 23.13
CA GLU A 614 -15.35 14.82 22.71
C GLU A 614 -16.47 14.35 23.64
#